data_AF-A0A349L311-F1
#
_entry.id   AF-A0A349L311-F1
#
_cell.length_a   1.000
_cell.length_b   1.000
_cell.length_c   1.000
_cell.angle_alpha   90.00
_cell.angle_beta   90.00
_cell.angle_gamma   90.00
#
_symmetry.space_group_name_H-M   'P 1'
#
loop_
_entity.id
_entity.type
_entity.pdbx_description
1 polymer ?
#
loop_
_entity_poly.entity_id
_entity_poly.type
_entity_poly.pdbx_seq_one_letter_code
_entity_poly.pdbx_strand_id
1 'polypeptide(L)' 'MLTLHTKIARAEAIAAELVLPYDLREKCRLRATLSNGEEVAVFTPRGTVLRDGDLLTGE' A
#
# COMPACT_ATOMS: atom_id res chain seq x y z
N MET A 1 10.82 2.74 9.20
CA MET A 1 9.38 2.54 8.95
C MET A 1 9.20 2.70 7.47
N LEU A 2 8.88 1.62 6.75
CA LEU A 2 8.80 1.59 5.30
C LEU A 2 7.62 2.45 4.81
N THR A 3 7.84 3.23 3.76
CA THR A 3 6.84 4.12 3.20
C THR A 3 6.45 3.64 1.80
N LEU A 4 5.18 3.37 1.57
CA LEU A 4 4.64 2.97 0.26
C LEU A 4 3.98 4.18 -0.39
N HIS A 5 4.55 4.69 -1.47
CA HIS A 5 4.08 5.94 -2.08
C HIS A 5 3.91 5.90 -3.59
N THR A 6 4.40 4.85 -4.24
CA THR A 6 4.36 4.72 -5.69
C THR A 6 3.61 3.46 -6.07
N LYS A 7 2.61 3.59 -6.94
CA LYS A 7 1.95 2.45 -7.57
C LYS A 7 2.71 2.04 -8.82
N ILE A 8 2.95 0.74 -8.97
CA ILE A 8 3.68 0.17 -10.12
C ILE A 8 2.80 -0.82 -10.87
N ALA A 9 3.06 -0.99 -12.16
CA ALA A 9 2.31 -1.94 -13.00
C ALA A 9 2.83 -3.37 -12.87
N ARG A 10 4.10 -3.54 -12.48
CA ARG A 10 4.77 -4.83 -12.36
C ARG A 10 5.83 -4.76 -11.26
N ALA A 11 5.95 -5.83 -10.49
CA ALA A 11 7.04 -6.08 -9.57
C ALA A 11 7.71 -7.41 -9.92
N GLU A 12 9.01 -7.53 -9.66
CA GLU A 12 9.74 -8.79 -9.85
C GLU A 12 9.55 -9.74 -8.66
N ALA A 13 9.38 -9.19 -7.45
CA ALA A 13 9.05 -9.93 -6.24
C ALA A 13 8.08 -9.13 -5.37
N ILE A 14 7.18 -9.84 -4.67
CA ILE A 14 6.25 -9.27 -3.70
C ILE A 14 6.76 -9.62 -2.30
N ALA A 15 7.06 -8.61 -1.50
CA ALA A 15 7.59 -8.81 -0.14
C ALA A 15 6.49 -9.22 0.85
N ALA A 16 5.32 -8.59 0.77
CA ALA A 16 4.19 -8.84 1.65
C ALA A 16 2.88 -8.28 1.05
N GLU A 17 1.75 -8.59 1.70
CA GLU A 17 0.43 -8.14 1.28
C GLU A 17 -0.10 -7.04 2.19
N LEU A 18 -0.74 -6.05 1.58
CA LEU A 18 -1.42 -4.95 2.27
C LEU A 18 -2.93 -5.22 2.31
N VAL A 19 -3.39 -5.90 3.35
CA VAL A 19 -4.80 -6.26 3.50
C VAL A 19 -5.55 -5.13 4.20
N LEU A 20 -6.36 -4.40 3.43
CA LEU A 20 -7.12 -3.25 3.94
C LEU A 20 -8.63 -3.41 3.67
N PRO A 21 -9.51 -3.03 4.62
CA PRO A 21 -10.93 -2.81 4.34
C PRO A 21 -11.11 -1.61 3.40
N TYR A 22 -12.26 -1.55 2.75
CA TYR A 22 -12.54 -0.57 1.70
C TYR A 22 -12.32 0.88 2.15
N ASP A 23 -12.80 1.25 3.34
CA ASP A 23 -12.67 2.62 3.88
C ASP A 23 -11.20 3.07 4.06
N LEU A 24 -10.27 2.13 4.24
CA LEU A 24 -8.84 2.43 4.33
C LEU A 24 -8.18 2.52 2.96
N ARG A 25 -8.72 1.85 1.93
CA ARG A 25 -8.21 1.90 0.55
C ARG A 25 -8.45 3.26 -0.13
N GLU A 26 -9.44 4.01 0.34
CA GLU A 26 -9.75 5.37 -0.14
C GLU A 26 -8.89 6.45 0.52
N LYS A 27 -8.16 6.11 1.60
CA LYS A 27 -7.29 7.07 2.28
C LYS A 27 -5.99 7.25 1.52
N CYS A 28 -5.66 8.51 1.23
CA CYS A 28 -4.39 8.86 0.62
C CYS A 28 -3.20 8.85 1.58
N ARG A 29 -3.46 8.88 2.90
CA ARG A 29 -2.44 8.85 3.95
C ARG A 29 -2.94 7.96 5.08
N LEU A 30 -2.27 6.85 5.33
CA LEU A 30 -2.58 6.00 6.48
C LEU A 30 -1.34 5.26 6.97
N ARG A 31 -1.36 4.86 8.24
CA ARG A 31 -0.48 3.80 8.75
C ARG A 31 -1.23 2.48 8.68
N ALA A 32 -0.54 1.43 8.24
CA ALA A 32 -1.07 0.09 8.11
C ALA A 32 -0.03 -0.93 8.53
N THR A 33 -0.48 -2.13 8.85
CA THR A 33 0.39 -3.28 9.12
C THR A 33 0.24 -4.24 7.96
N LEU A 34 1.37 -4.67 7.40
CA LEU A 34 1.42 -5.67 6.34
C LEU A 34 1.09 -7.07 6.90
N SER A 35 0.79 -8.01 6.01
CA SER A 35 0.50 -9.41 6.38
C SER A 35 1.65 -10.11 7.12
N ASN A 36 2.89 -9.65 6.94
CA ASN A 36 4.09 -10.14 7.63
C ASN A 36 4.31 -9.49 9.02
N GLY A 37 3.44 -8.56 9.44
CA GLY A 37 3.54 -7.86 10.73
C GLY A 37 4.36 -6.57 10.70
N GLU A 38 4.95 -6.20 9.56
CA GLU A 38 5.69 -4.94 9.43
C GLU A 38 4.75 -3.72 9.35
N GLU A 39 5.11 -2.65 10.04
CA GLU A 39 4.39 -1.38 9.96
C GLU A 39 4.87 -0.54 8.78
N VAL A 40 3.90 -0.07 7.99
CA VAL A 40 4.12 0.77 6.82
C VAL A 40 3.28 2.04 6.86
N ALA A 41 3.79 3.08 6.22
CA ALA A 41 3.02 4.29 5.93
C ALA A 41 2.66 4.33 4.45
N VAL A 42 1.38 4.43 4.12
CA VAL A 42 0.87 4.46 2.75
C VAL A 42 0.54 5.90 2.37
N PHE A 43 1.12 6.38 1.27
CA PHE A 43 0.91 7.71 0.71
C PHE A 43 0.55 7.64 -0.77
N THR A 44 -0.73 7.67 -1.11
CA THR A 44 -1.16 7.67 -2.51
C THR A 44 -1.58 9.08 -2.98
N PRO A 45 -1.63 9.35 -4.29
CA PRO A 45 -2.22 10.57 -4.81
C PRO A 45 -3.68 10.71 -4.34
N ARG A 46 -4.12 11.95 -4.10
CA ARG A 46 -5.49 12.21 -3.63
C ARG A 46 -6.51 11.70 -4.65
N GLY A 47 -7.57 11.04 -4.17
CA GLY A 47 -8.58 10.42 -5.05
C GLY A 47 -8.19 9.03 -5.59
N THR A 48 -7.06 8.48 -5.16
CA THR A 48 -6.70 7.09 -5.48
C THR A 48 -7.46 6.14 -4.56
N VAL A 49 -8.14 5.16 -5.15
CA VAL A 49 -8.69 4.02 -4.44
C VAL A 49 -7.84 2.81 -4.76
N LEU A 50 -7.19 2.23 -3.75
CA LEU A 50 -6.43 0.99 -3.93
C LEU A 50 -7.39 -0.14 -4.29
N ARG A 51 -7.07 -0.84 -5.38
CA ARG A 51 -7.83 -2.02 -5.83
C ARG A 51 -7.06 -3.29 -5.52
N ASP A 52 -7.78 -4.39 -5.56
CA ASP A 52 -7.16 -5.71 -5.44
C ASP A 52 -6.13 -5.91 -6.56
N GLY A 53 -4.97 -6.45 -6.22
CA GLY A 53 -3.84 -6.62 -7.15
C GLY A 53 -3.02 -5.35 -7.42
N ASP A 54 -3.35 -4.21 -6.80
CA ASP A 54 -2.50 -3.02 -6.91
C ASP A 54 -1.14 -3.26 -6.25
N LEU A 55 -0.08 -2.98 -7.00
CA LEU A 55 1.29 -3.11 -6.52
C LEU A 55 1.82 -1.76 -6.06
N LEU A 56 2.38 -1.73 -4.86
CA LEU A 56 2.97 -0.53 -4.26
C LEU A 56 4.45 -0.75 -3.98
N THR A 57 5.23 0.30 -4.15
CA THR A 57 6.66 0.35 -3.79
C THR A 57 6.97 1.64 -3.06
N GLY A 58 8.10 1.62 -2.36
CA GLY A 58 8.73 2.80 -1.77
C GLY A 58 9.91 2.42 -0.90
N GLU A 59 10.23 3.29 0.07
CA GLU A 59 11.49 3.31 0.83
C GLU A 59 11.29 3.53 2.34
#